data_AF-A0A2E4BST6-F1
#
_entry.id   AF-A0A2E4BST6-F1
#
_cell.length_a   1.000
_cell.length_b   1.000
_cell.length_c   1.000
_cell.angle_alpha   90.00
_cell.angle_beta   90.00
_cell.angle_gamma   90.00
#
_symmetry.space_group_name_H-M   'P 1'
#
loop_
_entity.id
_entity.type
_entity.pdbx_description
1 polymer ?
#
loop_
_entity_poly.entity_id
_entity_poly.type
_entity_poly.pdbx_seq_one_letter_code
_entity_poly.pdbx_strand_id
1 'polypeptide(L)' 'PGAVSPFALLNASARNIKVVLDKKMMREKLLNYHPLRNDATTTITASDLLKFIYAMEHKPIILDM' A
#
# COMPACT_ATOMS: atom_id res chain seq x y z
N PRO A 1 12.54 5.42 10.47
CA PRO A 1 12.23 6.50 9.50
C PRO A 1 12.81 6.13 8.13
N GLY A 2 12.00 6.14 7.06
CA GLY A 2 12.48 5.80 5.70
C GLY A 2 11.96 4.50 5.08
N ALA A 3 11.04 3.79 5.73
CA ALA A 3 10.41 2.58 5.18
C ALA A 3 8.87 2.67 5.27
N VAL A 4 8.31 3.79 4.79
CA VAL A 4 6.86 3.89 4.61
C VAL A 4 6.48 2.91 3.50
N SER A 5 5.66 1.94 3.84
CA SER A 5 5.25 0.86 2.95
C SER A 5 3.80 0.53 3.20
N PRO A 6 2.99 0.24 2.16
CA PRO A 6 1.63 -0.23 2.35
C PRO A 6 1.57 -1.51 3.18
N PHE A 7 2.62 -2.34 3.20
CA PHE A 7 2.68 -3.54 4.03
C PHE A 7 2.66 -3.24 5.53
N ALA A 8 2.93 -2.00 5.95
CA ALA A 8 2.89 -1.60 7.36
C ALA A 8 1.47 -1.66 7.96
N LEU A 9 0.43 -1.76 7.12
CA LEU A 9 -0.94 -1.99 7.57
C LEU A 9 -1.08 -3.27 8.41
N LEU A 10 -0.20 -4.27 8.22
CA LEU A 10 -0.11 -5.46 9.09
C LEU A 10 0.05 -5.12 10.58
N ASN A 11 0.68 -3.98 10.88
CA ASN A 11 0.98 -3.55 12.24
C ASN A 11 -0.06 -2.57 12.80
N ALA A 12 -1.10 -2.23 12.03
CA ALA A 12 -2.06 -1.20 12.37
C ALA A 12 -3.46 -1.78 12.62
N SER A 13 -4.17 -1.22 13.60
CA SER A 13 -5.60 -1.47 13.72
C SER A 13 -6.37 -0.74 12.61
N ALA A 14 -7.30 -1.45 11.97
CA ALA A 14 -8.16 -0.95 10.89
C ALA A 14 -8.84 0.40 11.20
N ARG A 15 -9.13 0.67 12.47
CA ARG A 15 -9.92 1.83 12.92
C ARG A 15 -9.18 3.17 12.89
N ASN A 16 -7.85 3.19 12.83
CA ASN A 16 -7.08 4.42 13.06
C ASN A 16 -6.35 4.96 11.83
N ILE A 17 -6.43 4.29 10.68
CA ILE A 17 -5.67 4.67 9.49
C ILE A 17 -6.57 4.77 8.26
N LYS A 18 -6.49 5.92 7.58
CA LYS A 18 -7.02 6.10 6.22
C LYS A 18 -5.90 5.86 5.22
N VAL A 19 -6.14 4.95 4.29
CA VAL A 19 -5.21 4.67 3.19
C VAL A 19 -5.61 5.52 1.99
N VAL A 20 -4.69 6.35 1.52
CA VAL A 20 -4.87 7.17 0.32
C VAL A 20 -3.83 6.75 -0.71
N LEU A 21 -4.27 6.46 -1.92
CA LEU A 21 -3.43 6.03 -3.03
C LEU A 21 -3.53 7.03 -4.18
N ASP A 22 -2.39 7.38 -4.77
CA ASP A 22 -2.36 8.26 -5.94
C ASP A 22 -2.87 7.54 -7.19
N LYS A 23 -3.71 8.22 -7.97
CA LYS A 23 -4.36 7.66 -9.16
C LYS A 23 -3.38 7.35 -10.29
N LYS A 24 -2.30 8.13 -10.46
CA LYS A 24 -1.28 7.88 -11.49
C LYS A 24 -0.49 6.64 -11.12
N MET A 25 -0.12 6.50 -9.85
CA MET A 25 0.51 5.27 -9.33
C MET A 25 -0.37 4.03 -9.59
N MET A 26 -1.66 4.10 -9.29
CA MET A 26 -2.58 2.95 -9.48
C MET A 26 -2.83 2.56 -10.95
N ARG A 27 -2.33 3.34 -11.93
CA ARG A 27 -2.36 2.96 -13.35
C ARG A 27 -1.18 2.10 -13.76
N GLU A 28 -0.11 2.07 -12.98
CA GLU A 28 1.07 1.26 -13.28
C GLU A 28 0.80 -0.23 -13.10
N LYS A 29 1.36 -1.05 -13.99
CA LYS A 29 1.18 -2.51 -13.94
C LYS A 29 1.84 -3.12 -12.70
N LEU A 30 3.01 -2.60 -12.33
CA LEU A 30 3.84 -3.08 -11.23
C LEU A 30 4.22 -1.91 -10.33
N LEU A 31 4.11 -2.12 -9.03
CA LEU A 31 4.47 -1.19 -7.98
C LEU A 31 5.56 -1.81 -7.12
N ASN A 32 6.47 -0.99 -6.62
CA ASN A 32 7.61 -1.43 -5.83
C ASN A 32 7.58 -0.77 -4.46
N TYR A 33 7.64 -1.59 -3.41
CA TYR A 33 7.67 -1.13 -2.03
C TYR A 33 8.67 -1.93 -1.21
N HIS A 34 9.15 -1.34 -0.12
CA HIS A 34 9.97 -2.04 0.86
C HIS A 34 9.11 -2.97 1.72
N PRO A 35 9.44 -4.26 1.90
CA PRO A 35 8.68 -5.19 2.73
C PRO A 35 9.03 -5.02 4.22
N LEU A 36 8.74 -3.84 4.77
CA LEU A 36 9.00 -3.44 6.17
C LEU A 36 10.48 -3.32 6.57
N ARG A 37 11.39 -3.57 5.63
CA ARG A 37 12.84 -3.38 5.73
C ARG A 37 13.36 -2.75 4.44
N ASN A 38 14.32 -1.84 4.56
CA ASN A 38 14.82 -1.01 3.46
C ASN A 38 15.90 -1.67 2.61
N ASP A 39 16.37 -2.86 2.99
CA ASP A 39 17.36 -3.68 2.29
C ASP A 39 16.73 -4.63 1.25
N ALA A 40 15.41 -4.59 1.07
CA ALA A 40 14.68 -5.39 0.10
C ALA A 40 13.58 -4.59 -0.62
N THR A 41 13.21 -5.05 -1.81
CA THR A 41 12.11 -4.51 -2.62
C THR A 41 11.16 -5.64 -2.99
N THR A 42 9.86 -5.41 -2.79
CA THR A 42 8.78 -6.29 -3.22
C THR A 42 8.03 -5.63 -4.36
N THR A 43 7.94 -6.34 -5.46
CA THR A 43 7.10 -5.96 -6.60
C THR A 43 5.72 -6.58 -6.45
N ILE A 44 4.67 -5.77 -6.62
CA ILE A 44 3.27 -6.20 -6.54
C ILE A 44 2.47 -5.50 -7.64
N THR A 45 1.40 -6.12 -8.12
CA THR A 45 0.48 -5.43 -9.05
C THR A 45 -0.38 -4.42 -8.29
N ALA A 46 -0.86 -3.37 -8.97
CA ALA A 46 -1.79 -2.42 -8.37
C ALA A 46 -3.09 -3.09 -7.88
N SER A 47 -3.57 -4.10 -8.60
CA SER A 47 -4.75 -4.87 -8.20
C SER A 47 -4.51 -5.74 -6.95
N ASP A 48 -3.34 -6.37 -6.84
CA ASP A 48 -3.01 -7.17 -5.65
C ASP A 48 -2.71 -6.29 -4.44
N LEU A 49 -2.18 -5.08 -4.64
CA LEU A 49 -2.07 -4.08 -3.58
C LEU A 49 -3.45 -3.73 -3.01
N LEU A 50 -4.46 -3.51 -3.86
CA LEU A 50 -5.83 -3.26 -3.40
C LEU A 50 -6.38 -4.45 -2.62
N LYS A 51 -6.22 -5.68 -3.13
CA LYS A 51 -6.63 -6.91 -2.42
C LYS A 51 -6.00 -7.00 -1.04
N PHE A 52 -4.70 -6.71 -0.93
CA PHE A 52 -3.99 -6.69 0.34
C PHE A 52 -4.61 -5.67 1.30
N ILE A 53 -4.86 -4.43 0.86
CA ILE A 53 -5.46 -3.39 1.71
C ILE A 53 -6.85 -3.80 2.20
N TYR A 54 -7.69 -4.37 1.32
CA TYR A 54 -9.01 -4.88 1.70
C TYR A 54 -8.94 -6.06 2.67
N ALA A 55 -7.98 -6.97 2.50
CA ALA A 55 -7.75 -8.08 3.42
C ALA A 55 -7.32 -7.62 4.82
N MET A 56 -6.67 -6.45 4.90
CA MET A 56 -6.35 -5.78 6.16
C MET A 56 -7.53 -4.97 6.74
N GLU A 57 -8.75 -5.15 6.21
CA GLU A 57 -9.97 -4.46 6.62
C GLU A 57 -9.93 -2.92 6.43
N HIS A 58 -9.03 -2.42 5.58
CA HIS A 58 -8.96 -1.01 5.20
C HIS A 58 -9.68 -0.76 3.87
N LYS A 59 -10.29 0.42 3.74
CA LYS A 59 -10.91 0.89 2.49
C LYS A 59 -10.06 2.02 1.92
N PRO A 60 -9.27 1.77 0.85
CA PRO A 60 -8.42 2.81 0.27
C PRO A 60 -9.25 3.84 -0.50
N ILE A 61 -8.78 5.09 -0.48
CA ILE A 61 -9.32 6.18 -1.29
C ILE A 61 -8.29 6.46 -2.39
N ILE A 62 -8.72 6.42 -3.65
CA ILE A 62 -7.87 6.79 -4.77
C ILE A 62 -8.13 8.25 -5.11
N LEU A 63 -7.09 9.09 -5.04
CA LEU A 63 -7.17 10.51 -5.35
C LEU A 63 -6.23 10.85 -6.51
N ASP A 64 -6.61 11.84 -7.31
CA ASP A 64 -5.71 12.47 -8.28
C ASP A 64 -4.99 13.60 -7.53
N MET A 65 -3.68 13.44 -7.32
CA MET A 65 -2.84 14.41 -6.61
C MET A 65 -2.02 15.27 -7.58
#